data_AF-A0A3B1B1K1-F1
#
_entry.id   AF-A0A3B1B1K1-F1
#
_cell.length_a   1.000
_cell.length_b   1.000
_cell.length_c   1.000
_cell.angle_alpha   90.00
_cell.angle_beta   90.00
_cell.angle_gamma   90.00
#
_symmetry.space_group_name_H-M   'P 1'
#
loop_
_entity.id
_entity.type
_entity.pdbx_description
1 polymer ?
#
loop_
_entity_poly.entity_id
_entity_poly.type
_entity_poly.pdbx_seq_one_letter_code
_entity_poly.pdbx_strand_id
1 'polypeptide(L)'
;MAFPTGWAKKCIITIPDARISGSNTDFSILLTEDNFPVEMLDGGAASALNGGGDVRFSEDSAGLIQLPCEIVSFVTGGTPSAEVHVKLSALNTGADKIFYVWYNKAGEVQPLVTDPFGRNAVYTTEKARYRLQEAGASEGNLTGGTSYDSTKAGTIVADTVNKVFGASSANLNNSGYYDIADDPFAGATS
;
A
#
# COMPACT_ATOMS: atom_id res chain seq x y z
N MET A 1 4.32 9.80 -17.42
CA MET A 1 4.37 11.27 -17.23
C MET A 1 5.47 11.52 -16.21
N ALA A 2 6.29 12.54 -16.42
CA ALA A 2 7.53 12.78 -15.70
C ALA A 2 7.44 14.20 -15.10
N PHE A 3 7.35 14.37 -13.79
CA PHE A 3 7.02 15.67 -13.15
C PHE A 3 8.15 16.70 -13.40
N PRO A 4 7.95 18.00 -13.75
CA PRO A 4 6.74 18.81 -13.52
C PRO A 4 6.25 19.74 -14.68
N THR A 5 4.95 20.03 -14.71
CA THR A 5 4.43 21.42 -14.72
C THR A 5 3.17 21.43 -13.84
N GLY A 6 3.07 22.40 -12.92
CA GLY A 6 1.95 22.55 -11.98
C GLY A 6 2.14 21.92 -10.60
N TRP A 7 3.16 21.06 -10.41
CA TRP A 7 3.54 20.55 -9.08
C TRP A 7 4.37 21.58 -8.34
N ALA A 8 3.77 22.25 -7.35
CA ALA A 8 4.38 23.39 -6.68
C ALA A 8 5.37 23.02 -5.57
N LYS A 9 5.24 21.80 -5.02
CA LYS A 9 6.04 21.35 -3.88
C LYS A 9 6.62 19.95 -4.08
N LYS A 10 7.76 19.72 -3.42
CA LYS A 10 8.44 18.43 -3.38
C LYS A 10 9.16 18.26 -2.04
N CYS A 11 9.11 17.05 -1.47
CA CYS A 11 9.96 16.67 -0.34
C CYS A 11 10.70 15.35 -0.61
N ILE A 12 11.69 15.07 0.23
CA ILE A 12 12.49 13.86 0.19
C ILE A 12 12.01 12.92 1.30
N ILE A 13 11.87 11.64 0.97
CA ILE A 13 11.75 10.57 1.96
C ILE A 13 13.04 9.76 1.94
N THR A 14 13.58 9.52 3.13
CA THR A 14 14.77 8.71 3.34
C THR A 14 14.39 7.50 4.18
N ILE A 15 14.66 6.31 3.65
CA ILE A 15 14.65 5.07 4.41
C ILE A 15 16.09 4.79 4.81
N PRO A 16 16.43 4.86 6.10
CA PRO A 16 17.79 4.58 6.56
C PRO A 16 18.18 3.14 6.23
N ASP A 17 19.41 2.92 5.78
CA ASP A 17 19.97 1.58 5.49
C ASP A 17 19.80 0.62 6.67
N ALA A 18 19.96 1.12 7.90
CA ALA A 18 19.78 0.37 9.14
C ALA A 18 18.36 -0.20 9.34
N ARG A 19 17.38 0.24 8.54
CA ARG A 19 16.00 -0.26 8.54
C ARG A 19 15.71 -1.22 7.37
N ILE A 20 16.68 -1.45 6.50
CA ILE A 20 16.56 -2.35 5.35
C ILE A 20 17.21 -3.68 5.72
N SER A 21 16.53 -4.78 5.41
CA SER A 21 17.08 -6.12 5.54
C SER A 21 17.04 -6.82 4.19
N GLY A 22 18.20 -7.38 3.80
CA GLY A 22 18.34 -8.11 2.54
C GLY A 22 18.24 -7.24 1.29
N SER A 23 17.88 -7.90 0.19
CA SER A 23 17.75 -7.30 -1.14
C SER A 23 16.32 -7.51 -1.61
N ASN A 24 15.54 -6.43 -1.67
CA ASN A 24 14.12 -6.48 -1.99
C ASN A 24 13.86 -5.81 -3.34
N THR A 25 13.13 -6.48 -4.22
CA THR A 25 12.68 -5.95 -5.51
C THR A 25 11.17 -5.83 -5.52
N ASP A 26 10.63 -4.81 -6.20
CA ASP A 26 9.18 -4.59 -6.32
C ASP A 26 8.47 -4.57 -4.95
N PHE A 27 9.04 -3.83 -4.00
CA PHE A 27 8.66 -3.87 -2.59
C PHE A 27 7.72 -2.72 -2.22
N SER A 28 6.53 -3.04 -1.69
CA SER A 28 5.59 -2.04 -1.19
C SER A 28 5.92 -1.61 0.24
N ILE A 29 6.03 -0.31 0.47
CA ILE A 29 6.21 0.28 1.80
C ILE A 29 4.94 0.99 2.25
N LEU A 30 4.77 1.11 3.57
CA LEU A 30 3.75 1.96 4.19
C LEU A 30 4.41 3.25 4.69
N LEU A 31 3.79 4.38 4.37
CA LEU A 31 4.13 5.70 4.87
C LEU A 31 2.96 6.25 5.68
N THR A 32 3.26 6.77 6.87
CA THR A 32 2.30 7.43 7.75
C THR A 32 2.58 8.93 7.83
N GLU A 33 1.76 9.67 8.57
CA GLU A 33 1.94 11.10 8.81
C GLU A 33 3.36 11.46 9.29
N ASP A 34 3.99 10.60 10.08
CA ASP A 34 5.35 10.78 10.61
C ASP A 34 6.42 10.81 9.52
N ASN A 35 6.12 10.30 8.33
CA ASN A 35 7.04 10.30 7.20
C ASN A 35 6.96 11.58 6.37
N PHE A 36 5.93 12.42 6.55
CA PHE A 36 5.72 13.61 5.75
C PHE A 36 6.08 14.90 6.51
N PRO A 37 6.55 15.95 5.81
CA PRO A 37 6.78 17.22 6.45
C PRO A 37 5.46 17.86 6.90
N VAL A 38 5.48 18.56 8.04
CA VAL A 38 4.28 19.23 8.59
C VAL A 38 3.59 20.13 7.57
N GLU A 39 4.33 20.84 6.71
CA GLU A 39 3.74 21.72 5.68
C GLU A 39 2.82 20.98 4.70
N MET A 40 3.10 19.70 4.43
CA MET A 40 2.31 18.89 3.52
C MET A 40 0.96 18.52 4.13
N LEU A 41 0.88 18.51 5.46
CA LEU A 41 -0.25 17.99 6.24
C LEU A 41 -1.03 19.07 7.02
N ASP A 42 -0.52 20.30 7.14
CA ASP A 42 -1.12 21.34 7.99
C ASP A 42 -2.42 21.96 7.45
N GLY A 43 -2.81 21.64 6.20
CA GLY A 43 -4.01 22.15 5.54
C GLY A 43 -3.89 23.60 5.06
N GLY A 44 -2.67 24.16 5.07
CA GLY A 44 -2.36 25.47 4.55
C GLY A 44 -2.29 25.53 3.03
N ALA A 45 -1.99 26.73 2.49
CA ALA A 45 -1.90 26.95 1.05
C ALA A 45 -0.77 26.15 0.37
N ALA A 46 0.23 25.71 1.14
CA ALA A 46 1.35 24.89 0.67
C ALA A 46 1.10 23.39 0.82
N SER A 47 0.03 22.97 1.51
CA SER A 47 -0.24 21.55 1.77
C SER A 47 -0.65 20.79 0.53
N ALA A 48 -0.60 19.46 0.64
CA ALA A 48 -1.33 18.60 -0.28
C ALA A 48 -2.85 18.85 -0.11
N LEU A 49 -3.61 18.51 -1.14
CA LEU A 49 -5.07 18.47 -1.06
C LEU A 49 -5.50 17.41 -0.05
N ASN A 50 -6.49 17.76 0.76
CA ASN A 50 -7.17 16.80 1.62
C ASN A 50 -7.72 15.64 0.76
N GLY A 51 -7.48 14.40 1.18
CA GLY A 51 -7.72 13.18 0.41
C GLY A 51 -6.55 12.75 -0.50
N GLY A 52 -5.47 13.53 -0.56
CA GLY A 52 -4.21 13.18 -1.23
C GLY A 52 -4.31 13.04 -2.74
N GLY A 53 -5.30 13.67 -3.37
CA GLY A 53 -5.51 13.61 -4.82
C GLY A 53 -4.30 14.10 -5.62
N ASP A 54 -3.59 15.08 -5.08
CA ASP A 54 -2.36 15.65 -5.59
C ASP A 54 -1.12 15.10 -4.87
N VAL A 55 -1.07 13.82 -4.51
CA VAL A 55 0.15 13.21 -3.99
C VAL A 55 0.71 12.22 -5.00
N ARG A 56 1.99 12.37 -5.36
CA ARG A 56 2.70 11.45 -6.27
C ARG A 56 4.12 11.20 -5.80
N PHE A 57 4.70 10.11 -6.26
CA PHE A 57 6.05 9.69 -5.86
C PHE A 57 6.94 9.48 -7.08
N SER A 58 8.25 9.69 -6.92
CA SER A 58 9.26 9.36 -7.94
C SER A 58 10.55 8.86 -7.33
N GLU A 59 11.30 8.04 -8.07
CA GLU A 59 12.64 7.58 -7.65
C GLU A 59 13.71 8.66 -7.83
N ASP A 60 13.56 9.50 -8.84
CA ASP A 60 14.51 10.57 -9.12
C ASP A 60 13.98 11.95 -8.75
N SER A 61 14.92 12.87 -8.55
CA SER A 61 14.66 14.25 -8.12
C SER A 61 14.00 15.10 -9.21
N ALA A 62 14.08 14.66 -10.46
CA ALA A 62 13.53 15.30 -11.64
C ALA A 62 12.15 14.75 -12.01
N GLY A 63 11.57 13.88 -11.18
CA GLY A 63 10.22 13.36 -11.36
C GLY A 63 10.02 12.44 -12.56
N LEU A 64 11.10 11.99 -13.22
CA LEU A 64 11.02 11.28 -14.49
C LEU A 64 10.51 9.85 -14.34
N ILE A 65 10.89 9.21 -13.24
CA ILE A 65 10.57 7.84 -12.87
C ILE A 65 9.50 7.88 -11.78
N GLN A 66 8.24 7.93 -12.20
CA GLN A 66 7.10 7.88 -11.29
C GLN A 66 6.97 6.50 -10.63
N LEU A 67 6.62 6.49 -9.36
CA LEU A 67 6.36 5.29 -8.57
C LEU A 67 4.86 5.03 -8.44
N PRO A 68 4.41 3.76 -8.49
CA PRO A 68 3.04 3.40 -8.15
C PRO A 68 2.72 3.74 -6.70
N CYS A 69 1.54 4.30 -6.47
CA CYS A 69 1.07 4.60 -5.13
C CYS A 69 -0.42 4.31 -4.93
N GLU A 70 -0.79 4.07 -3.69
CA GLU A 70 -2.16 4.08 -3.21
C GLU A 70 -2.27 4.97 -1.99
N ILE A 71 -3.21 5.92 -2.04
CA ILE A 71 -3.54 6.77 -0.90
C ILE A 71 -4.83 6.23 -0.27
N VAL A 72 -4.70 5.55 0.86
CA VAL A 72 -5.85 4.93 1.55
C VAL A 72 -6.59 5.98 2.36
N SER A 73 -5.84 6.77 3.13
CA SER A 73 -6.33 7.92 3.86
C SER A 73 -5.29 9.04 3.80
N PHE A 74 -5.76 10.28 3.70
CA PHE A 74 -4.88 11.44 3.72
C PHE A 74 -5.68 12.64 4.21
N VAL A 75 -5.56 12.93 5.49
CA VAL A 75 -6.25 14.02 6.17
C VAL A 75 -5.24 15.12 6.44
N THR A 76 -5.53 16.32 5.95
CA THR A 76 -4.76 17.54 6.22
C THR A 76 -5.53 18.45 7.17
N GLY A 77 -4.83 19.21 8.02
CA GLY A 77 -5.42 20.19 8.93
C GLY A 77 -4.94 20.00 10.37
N GLY A 78 -5.80 20.31 11.34
CA GLY A 78 -5.45 20.31 12.76
C GLY A 78 -5.19 18.93 13.38
N THR A 79 -5.73 17.87 12.79
CA THR A 79 -5.49 16.47 13.19
C THR A 79 -5.10 15.66 11.94
N PRO A 80 -3.86 15.80 11.47
CA PRO A 80 -3.42 15.13 10.26
C PRO A 80 -3.31 13.62 10.46
N SER A 81 -3.57 12.86 9.40
CA SER A 81 -3.43 11.40 9.38
C SER A 81 -3.16 10.97 7.95
N ALA A 82 -2.24 10.03 7.75
CA ALA A 82 -1.96 9.51 6.41
C ALA A 82 -1.72 8.00 6.45
N GLU A 83 -2.29 7.30 5.47
CA GLU A 83 -1.95 5.92 5.15
C GLU A 83 -1.71 5.83 3.65
N VAL A 84 -0.43 5.73 3.29
CA VAL A 84 0.02 5.75 1.90
C VAL A 84 0.91 4.57 1.63
N HIS A 85 0.58 3.79 0.59
CA HIS A 85 1.44 2.72 0.11
C HIS A 85 2.15 3.13 -1.18
N VAL A 86 3.45 2.86 -1.24
CA VAL A 86 4.28 3.13 -2.42
C VAL A 86 5.09 1.90 -2.75
N LYS A 87 5.15 1.54 -4.04
CA LYS A 87 5.99 0.44 -4.49
C LYS A 87 7.34 0.97 -4.97
N LEU A 88 8.43 0.49 -4.38
CA LEU A 88 9.80 0.77 -4.80
C LEU A 88 10.32 -0.33 -5.73
N SER A 89 11.06 0.04 -6.77
CA SER A 89 11.65 -0.92 -7.72
C SER A 89 12.71 -1.79 -7.03
N ALA A 90 13.52 -1.17 -6.17
CA ALA A 90 14.55 -1.81 -5.36
C ALA A 90 14.70 -1.13 -3.99
N LEU A 91 14.84 -1.95 -2.95
CA LEU A 91 15.12 -1.57 -1.56
C LEU A 91 16.14 -2.57 -0.99
N ASN A 92 17.41 -2.18 -1.04
CA ASN A 92 18.55 -3.05 -0.72
C ASN A 92 19.44 -2.38 0.32
N THR A 93 20.17 -3.19 1.07
CA THR A 93 21.18 -2.70 2.02
C THR A 93 22.42 -2.12 1.31
N GLY A 94 23.20 -1.35 2.05
CA GLY A 94 24.47 -0.75 1.63
C GLY A 94 24.42 0.78 1.46
N ALA A 95 23.22 1.37 1.44
CA ALA A 95 23.01 2.82 1.42
C ALA A 95 21.56 3.18 1.77
N ASP A 96 21.35 4.39 2.28
CA ASP A 96 20.01 4.94 2.49
C ASP A 96 19.24 4.99 1.15
N LYS A 97 17.98 4.54 1.17
CA LYS A 97 17.11 4.69 0.00
C LYS A 97 16.42 6.04 0.06
N ILE A 98 16.60 6.81 -1.01
CA ILE A 98 16.00 8.14 -1.18
C ILE A 98 14.97 8.07 -2.31
N PHE A 99 13.83 8.70 -2.09
CA PHE A 99 12.81 8.94 -3.13
C PHE A 99 12.06 10.25 -2.82
N TYR A 100 11.23 10.69 -3.75
CA TYR A 100 10.64 12.03 -3.72
C TYR A 100 9.11 11.95 -3.70
N VAL A 101 8.50 12.87 -2.96
CA VAL A 101 7.06 13.10 -2.96
C VAL A 101 6.78 14.44 -3.59
N TRP A 102 5.84 14.48 -4.52
CA TRP A 102 5.35 15.68 -5.17
C TRP A 102 3.95 15.98 -4.66
N TYR A 103 3.67 17.25 -4.39
CA TYR A 103 2.38 17.70 -3.89
C TYR A 103 2.06 19.17 -4.23
N ASN A 104 0.89 19.62 -3.80
CA ASN A 104 0.37 20.97 -4.00
C ASN A 104 0.11 21.28 -5.49
N LYS A 105 -0.62 20.38 -6.17
CA LYS A 105 -1.10 20.60 -7.54
C LYS A 105 -2.62 20.67 -7.57
N ALA A 106 -3.15 21.87 -7.80
CA ALA A 106 -4.59 22.10 -7.82
C ALA A 106 -5.29 21.29 -8.93
N GLY A 107 -6.47 20.74 -8.59
CA GLY A 107 -7.34 20.03 -9.54
C GLY A 107 -6.95 18.58 -9.83
N GLU A 108 -5.93 18.04 -9.15
CA GLU A 108 -5.59 16.62 -9.28
C GLU A 108 -6.52 15.73 -8.45
N VAL A 109 -6.72 14.52 -8.97
CA VAL A 109 -7.37 13.41 -8.28
C VAL A 109 -6.38 12.26 -8.15
N GLN A 110 -6.63 11.32 -7.24
CA GLN A 110 -5.78 10.14 -7.13
C GLN A 110 -5.72 9.37 -8.46
N PRO A 111 -4.61 8.69 -8.78
CA PRO A 111 -4.55 7.82 -9.94
C PRO A 111 -5.67 6.77 -9.86
N LEU A 112 -6.30 6.47 -10.99
CA LEU A 112 -7.31 5.42 -11.05
C LEU A 112 -6.72 4.10 -10.58
N VAL A 113 -7.55 3.23 -10.00
CA VAL A 113 -7.15 1.91 -9.50
C VAL A 113 -6.35 1.10 -10.54
N THR A 114 -6.75 1.19 -11.80
CA THR A 114 -6.16 0.47 -12.94
C THR A 114 -5.10 1.28 -13.69
N ASP A 115 -4.77 2.49 -13.24
CA ASP A 115 -3.69 3.30 -13.84
C ASP A 115 -2.34 2.58 -13.66
N PRO A 116 -1.39 2.70 -14.61
CA PRO A 116 -0.05 2.12 -14.47
C PRO A 116 0.71 2.52 -13.20
N PHE A 117 0.34 3.64 -12.57
CA PHE A 117 0.89 4.10 -11.30
C PHE A 117 -0.15 4.16 -10.17
N GLY A 118 -1.33 3.60 -10.39
CA GLY A 118 -2.39 3.50 -9.39
C GLY A 118 -2.30 2.25 -8.52
N ARG A 119 -3.33 2.04 -7.71
CA ARG A 119 -3.37 1.02 -6.66
C ARG A 119 -2.92 -0.38 -7.12
N ASN A 120 -3.45 -0.89 -8.22
CA ASN A 120 -3.14 -2.27 -8.64
C ASN A 120 -1.67 -2.45 -8.98
N ALA A 121 -0.99 -1.39 -9.44
CA ALA A 121 0.43 -1.41 -9.74
C ALA A 121 1.32 -1.45 -8.48
N VAL A 122 0.79 -1.10 -7.31
CA VAL A 122 1.50 -1.19 -6.02
C VAL A 122 1.69 -2.65 -5.59
N TYR A 123 0.73 -3.52 -5.89
CA TYR A 123 0.64 -4.88 -5.34
C TYR A 123 0.84 -6.00 -6.37
N THR A 124 1.55 -5.72 -7.46
CA THR A 124 1.70 -6.68 -8.57
C THR A 124 2.40 -7.99 -8.19
N THR A 125 3.20 -7.97 -7.11
CA THR A 125 3.90 -9.14 -6.58
C THR A 125 3.06 -9.95 -5.59
N GLU A 126 1.96 -9.37 -5.09
CA GLU A 126 1.09 -9.99 -4.10
C GLU A 126 0.03 -10.85 -4.79
N LYS A 127 -0.24 -12.04 -4.23
CA LYS A 127 -1.30 -12.93 -4.75
C LYS A 127 -2.68 -12.49 -4.31
N ALA A 128 -2.80 -11.97 -3.10
CA ALA A 128 -4.02 -11.40 -2.55
C ALA A 128 -3.67 -10.37 -1.46
N ARG A 129 -4.47 -9.31 -1.35
CA ARG A 129 -4.39 -8.32 -0.27
C ARG A 129 -5.78 -8.05 0.29
N TYR A 130 -5.90 -8.13 1.61
CA TYR A 130 -7.12 -7.92 2.37
C TYR A 130 -6.93 -6.77 3.35
N ARG A 131 -7.92 -5.88 3.47
CA ARG A 131 -7.90 -4.77 4.43
C ARG A 131 -9.07 -4.84 5.38
N LEU A 132 -9.17 -5.95 6.12
CA LEU A 132 -10.29 -6.27 7.01
C LEU A 132 -10.58 -5.12 7.99
N GLN A 133 -11.51 -4.23 7.63
CA GLN A 133 -11.76 -2.93 8.27
C GLN A 133 -12.89 -2.97 9.30
N GLU A 134 -13.85 -3.89 9.20
CA GLU A 134 -15.00 -3.93 10.11
C GLU A 134 -15.46 -5.35 10.47
N ALA A 135 -16.15 -5.50 11.61
CA ALA A 135 -16.82 -6.74 11.96
C ALA A 135 -18.14 -6.89 11.16
N GLY A 136 -18.28 -7.99 10.41
CA GLY A 136 -19.57 -8.40 9.82
C GLY A 136 -19.83 -8.05 8.35
N ALA A 137 -18.83 -7.55 7.60
CA ALA A 137 -18.91 -7.37 6.15
C ALA A 137 -17.92 -8.28 5.39
N SER A 138 -18.27 -8.71 4.19
CA SER A 138 -17.37 -9.33 3.22
C SER A 138 -16.44 -8.28 2.63
N GLU A 139 -15.14 -8.60 2.53
CA GLU A 139 -14.17 -7.71 1.91
C GLU A 139 -13.51 -8.34 0.70
N GLY A 140 -13.77 -7.71 -0.45
CA GLY A 140 -13.18 -8.12 -1.70
C GLY A 140 -11.66 -7.94 -1.72
N ASN A 141 -10.98 -8.91 -2.31
CA ASN A 141 -9.54 -8.86 -2.59
C ASN A 141 -9.17 -7.59 -3.37
N LEU A 142 -8.25 -6.79 -2.80
CA LEU A 142 -7.84 -5.51 -3.35
C LEU A 142 -6.97 -5.63 -4.61
N THR A 143 -6.39 -6.82 -4.87
CA THR A 143 -5.58 -7.08 -6.08
C THR A 143 -6.41 -7.41 -7.32
N GLY A 144 -7.75 -7.28 -7.25
CA GLY A 144 -8.65 -7.37 -8.40
C GLY A 144 -8.96 -8.79 -8.89
N GLY A 145 -8.36 -9.82 -8.29
CA GLY A 145 -8.74 -11.22 -8.52
C GLY A 145 -9.92 -11.61 -7.62
N THR A 146 -11.07 -11.95 -8.21
CA THR A 146 -12.26 -12.44 -7.48
C THR A 146 -12.09 -13.85 -6.90
N SER A 147 -11.01 -14.55 -7.25
CA SER A 147 -10.71 -15.91 -6.77
C SER A 147 -10.41 -15.99 -5.27
N TYR A 148 -10.32 -14.85 -4.59
CA TYR A 148 -9.76 -14.74 -3.26
C TYR A 148 -10.62 -13.83 -2.36
N ASP A 149 -11.95 -13.98 -2.33
CA ASP A 149 -12.79 -13.19 -1.40
C ASP A 149 -12.68 -13.71 0.04
N SER A 150 -12.63 -12.84 1.04
CA SER A 150 -12.54 -13.24 2.47
C SER A 150 -13.51 -12.44 3.33
N THR A 151 -14.32 -13.14 4.11
CA THR A 151 -15.15 -12.59 5.19
C THR A 151 -14.45 -12.82 6.53
N LYS A 152 -14.39 -11.79 7.40
CA LYS A 152 -13.82 -11.87 8.75
C LYS A 152 -14.50 -12.93 9.64
N ALA A 153 -15.72 -13.31 9.31
CA ALA A 153 -16.41 -14.49 9.83
C ALA A 153 -17.13 -15.20 8.68
N GLY A 154 -16.78 -16.46 8.45
CA GLY A 154 -17.36 -17.27 7.39
C GLY A 154 -16.34 -18.24 6.81
N THR A 155 -16.84 -19.16 5.99
CA THR A 155 -16.01 -20.09 5.23
C THR A 155 -15.26 -19.31 4.17
N ILE A 156 -13.93 -19.32 4.21
CA ILE A 156 -13.14 -18.96 3.03
C ILE A 156 -13.46 -20.04 2.00
N VAL A 157 -14.35 -19.71 1.05
CA VAL A 157 -14.72 -20.63 -0.01
C VAL A 157 -13.52 -20.71 -0.95
N ALA A 158 -12.77 -21.80 -0.83
CA ALA A 158 -11.72 -22.11 -1.78
C ALA A 158 -12.35 -22.22 -3.18
N ASP A 159 -11.92 -21.37 -4.11
CA ASP A 159 -11.98 -21.74 -5.52
C ASP A 159 -11.14 -23.01 -5.66
N THR A 160 -11.75 -24.08 -6.17
CA THR A 160 -11.12 -25.40 -6.31
C THR A 160 -9.86 -25.36 -7.17
N VAL A 161 -9.66 -24.25 -7.91
CA VAL A 161 -8.51 -23.99 -8.78
C VAL A 161 -7.44 -23.11 -8.12
N ASN A 162 -7.81 -22.18 -7.22
CA ASN A 162 -6.91 -21.15 -6.69
C ASN A 162 -6.99 -21.10 -5.16
N LYS A 163 -6.16 -21.91 -4.49
CA LYS A 163 -6.16 -22.01 -3.02
C LYS A 163 -5.31 -20.89 -2.39
N VAL A 164 -5.90 -20.13 -1.46
CA VAL A 164 -5.22 -18.99 -0.78
C VAL A 164 -4.24 -19.48 0.29
N PHE A 165 -4.56 -20.60 0.96
CA PHE A 165 -3.81 -21.13 2.10
C PHE A 165 -3.72 -22.67 2.07
N GLY A 166 -3.04 -23.24 1.06
CA GLY A 166 -2.82 -24.69 1.01
C GLY A 166 -4.07 -25.52 0.69
N ALA A 167 -4.06 -26.82 1.00
CA ALA A 167 -5.04 -27.77 0.48
C ALA A 167 -6.41 -27.78 1.18
N SER A 168 -6.59 -27.10 2.31
CA SER A 168 -7.75 -27.17 3.18
C SER A 168 -8.57 -25.87 3.24
N SER A 169 -9.86 -25.99 3.51
CA SER A 169 -10.76 -24.86 3.79
C SER A 169 -10.41 -24.25 5.15
N ALA A 170 -10.05 -22.97 5.18
CA ALA A 170 -9.80 -22.23 6.41
C ALA A 170 -11.06 -21.44 6.82
N ASN A 171 -11.35 -21.40 8.12
CA ASN A 171 -12.33 -20.47 8.68
C ASN A 171 -11.59 -19.41 9.51
N LEU A 172 -11.91 -18.14 9.29
CA LEU A 172 -11.52 -17.07 10.21
C LEU A 172 -12.58 -17.00 11.31
N ASN A 173 -12.18 -17.26 12.56
CA ASN A 173 -13.10 -17.13 13.69
C ASN A 173 -13.13 -15.70 14.23
N ASN A 174 -14.14 -15.40 15.06
CA ASN A 174 -14.40 -14.06 15.59
C ASN A 174 -13.30 -13.53 16.53
N SER A 175 -12.32 -14.37 16.89
CA SER A 175 -11.16 -14.00 17.70
C SER A 175 -9.92 -13.69 16.87
N GLY A 176 -10.05 -13.66 15.53
CA GLY A 176 -8.90 -13.49 14.63
C GLY A 176 -7.95 -14.68 14.64
N TYR A 177 -8.41 -15.85 15.12
CA TYR A 177 -7.62 -17.07 15.16
C TYR A 177 -8.00 -17.96 13.96
N TYR A 178 -6.98 -18.49 13.31
CA TYR A 178 -7.14 -19.50 12.26
C TYR A 178 -7.54 -20.82 12.92
N ASP A 179 -8.73 -21.32 12.60
CA ASP A 179 -9.12 -22.69 12.96
C ASP A 179 -9.17 -23.50 11.66
N ILE A 180 -8.18 -24.37 11.47
CA ILE A 180 -8.13 -25.24 10.31
C ILE A 180 -8.77 -26.56 10.76
N ALA A 181 -9.86 -26.97 10.09
CA ALA A 181 -10.52 -28.24 10.39
C ALA A 181 -9.60 -29.46 10.19
N ASP A 182 -8.56 -29.30 9.35
CA ASP A 182 -7.46 -30.24 9.15
C ASP A 182 -6.12 -29.48 9.18
N ASP A 183 -5.33 -29.69 10.22
CA ASP A 183 -3.97 -29.13 10.33
C ASP A 183 -3.11 -29.57 9.11
N PRO A 184 -2.68 -28.64 8.24
CA PRO A 184 -1.89 -28.98 7.05
C PRO A 184 -0.45 -29.42 7.40
N PHE A 185 -0.04 -29.31 8.66
CA PHE A 185 1.24 -29.78 9.19
C PHE A 185 1.11 -30.98 10.11
N ALA A 186 -0.07 -31.60 10.20
CA ALA A 186 -0.26 -32.84 10.95
C ALA A 186 0.68 -33.93 10.40
N GLY A 187 1.80 -34.16 11.10
CA GLY A 187 2.86 -35.10 10.71
C GLY A 187 4.24 -34.48 10.47
N ALA A 188 4.38 -33.15 10.48
CA ALA A 188 5.69 -32.50 10.48
C ALA A 188 6.25 -32.44 11.91
N THR A 189 6.88 -33.51 12.37
CA THR A 189 7.69 -33.48 13.59
C THR A 189 9.05 -32.85 13.31
N SER A 190 9.52 -32.00 14.23
CA SER A 190 10.87 -31.44 14.31
C SER A 190 11.99 -32.46 14.22
#